data_AF-A0A1I2SQ71-F1
#
_entry.id   AF-A0A1I2SQ71-F1
#
_cell.length_a   1.000
_cell.length_b   1.000
_cell.length_c   1.000
_cell.angle_alpha   90.00
_cell.angle_beta   90.00
_cell.angle_gamma   90.00
#
_symmetry.space_group_name_H-M   'P 1'
#
loop_
_entity.id
_entity.type
_entity.pdbx_description
1 polymer ?
#
loop_
_entity_poly.entity_id
_entity_poly.type
_entity_poly.pdbx_seq_one_letter_code
_entity_poly.pdbx_strand_id
1 'polypeptide(L)'
;MDYKQMTAPCGLDCFNCIGYLANEDPKLIPIIANALNITAEQAERAVCKGCRNQNGKIPFIPMECNVYPCVKNKNITFCYECPEFPCDNLHPYADQASKVPHNTKVFNLCLIKKLGLENWAKDKAKHVKETYFNGNWKL
;
A
#
# COMPACT_ATOMS: atom_id res chain seq x y z
N MET A 1 -6.41 15.45 6.33
CA MET A 1 -5.79 14.12 6.16
C MET A 1 -4.29 14.33 6.02
N ASP A 2 -3.47 13.68 6.83
CA ASP A 2 -2.01 13.72 6.67
C ASP A 2 -1.60 12.67 5.63
N TYR A 3 -1.43 13.10 4.37
CA TYR A 3 -1.08 12.18 3.28
C TYR A 3 0.31 11.58 3.44
N LYS A 4 1.24 12.25 4.13
CA LYS A 4 2.57 11.70 4.39
C LYS A 4 2.44 10.52 5.35
N GLN A 5 1.69 10.70 6.44
CA GLN A 5 1.46 9.64 7.41
C GLN A 5 0.66 8.46 6.82
N MET A 6 -0.27 8.76 5.92
CA MET A 6 -1.15 7.77 5.30
C MET A 6 -0.60 7.12 4.02
N THR A 7 0.61 7.49 3.59
CA THR A 7 1.27 6.87 2.43
C THR A 7 2.53 6.14 2.86
N ALA A 8 2.57 4.83 2.60
CA ALA A 8 3.73 4.00 2.87
C ALA A 8 4.95 4.51 2.08
N PRO A 9 6.18 4.34 2.61
CA PRO A 9 7.40 4.73 1.88
C PRO A 9 7.53 4.13 0.47
N CYS A 10 6.87 2.99 0.21
CA CYS A 10 6.82 2.32 -1.09
C CYS A 10 5.76 2.87 -2.06
N GLY A 11 5.00 3.91 -1.70
CA GLY A 11 3.98 4.54 -2.55
C GLY A 11 2.59 3.89 -2.51
N LEU A 12 2.31 3.02 -1.54
CA LEU A 12 0.96 2.51 -1.28
C LEU A 12 0.21 3.44 -0.32
N ASP A 13 -1.04 3.76 -0.61
CA ASP A 13 -1.88 4.60 0.23
C ASP A 13 -2.80 3.81 1.16
N CYS A 14 -3.01 4.34 2.37
CA CYS A 14 -3.94 3.79 3.35
C CYS A 14 -5.38 4.24 3.08
N PHE A 15 -5.58 5.44 2.53
CA PHE A 15 -6.91 6.05 2.37
C PHE A 15 -7.79 5.38 1.30
N ASN A 16 -7.23 4.55 0.39
CA ASN A 16 -8.01 3.63 -0.45
C ASN A 16 -7.85 2.15 -0.06
N CYS A 17 -7.20 1.84 1.07
CA CYS A 17 -6.94 0.46 1.50
C CYS A 17 -8.07 -0.09 2.37
N ILE A 18 -8.71 -1.18 1.94
CA ILE A 18 -9.83 -1.79 2.69
C ILE A 18 -9.45 -2.18 4.12
N GLY A 19 -8.20 -2.65 4.35
CA GLY A 19 -7.73 -3.01 5.68
C GLY A 19 -7.54 -1.81 6.61
N TYR A 20 -7.25 -0.63 6.06
CA TYR A 20 -7.22 0.60 6.86
C TYR A 20 -8.62 1.17 7.05
N LEU A 21 -9.45 1.19 6.00
CA LEU A 21 -10.82 1.68 6.07
C LEU A 21 -11.69 0.85 7.02
N ALA A 22 -11.35 -0.42 7.28
CA ALA A 22 -12.03 -1.26 8.26
C ALA A 22 -12.01 -0.72 9.70
N ASN A 23 -11.13 0.24 10.03
CA ASN A 23 -11.18 0.94 11.33
C ASN A 23 -12.46 1.79 11.49
N GLU A 24 -13.00 2.29 10.37
CA GLU A 24 -14.16 3.20 10.34
C GLU A 24 -15.39 2.54 9.71
N ASP A 25 -15.20 1.47 8.91
CA ASP A 25 -16.27 0.67 8.32
C ASP A 25 -16.12 -0.83 8.67
N PRO A 26 -16.70 -1.28 9.81
CA PRO A 26 -16.65 -2.68 10.24
C PRO A 26 -17.24 -3.67 9.24
N LYS A 27 -18.04 -3.22 8.26
CA LYS A 27 -18.61 -4.10 7.21
C LYS A 27 -17.54 -4.66 6.27
N LEU A 28 -16.36 -4.04 6.24
CA LEU A 28 -15.22 -4.53 5.46
C LEU A 28 -14.53 -5.74 6.12
N ILE A 29 -14.72 -5.95 7.43
CA ILE A 29 -14.04 -7.01 8.19
C ILE A 29 -14.35 -8.41 7.62
N PRO A 30 -15.62 -8.82 7.39
CA PRO A 30 -15.92 -10.13 6.82
C PRO A 30 -15.34 -10.32 5.41
N ILE A 31 -15.27 -9.26 4.61
CA ILE A 31 -14.71 -9.29 3.24
C ILE A 31 -13.22 -9.59 3.31
N ILE A 32 -12.50 -8.89 4.19
CA ILE A 32 -11.07 -9.09 4.43
C ILE A 32 -10.82 -10.48 5.01
N ALA A 33 -11.63 -10.91 6.00
CA ALA A 33 -11.49 -12.22 6.63
C ALA A 33 -11.62 -13.36 5.61
N ASN A 34 -12.61 -13.27 4.72
CA ASN A 34 -12.78 -14.21 3.62
C ASN A 34 -11.59 -14.19 2.65
N ALA A 35 -11.15 -13.00 2.22
CA ALA A 35 -10.00 -12.86 1.31
C ALA A 35 -8.69 -13.43 1.89
N LEU A 36 -8.53 -13.39 3.22
CA LEU A 36 -7.38 -13.92 3.94
C LEU A 36 -7.55 -15.38 4.40
N ASN A 37 -8.73 -15.98 4.22
CA ASN A 37 -9.11 -17.28 4.78
C ASN A 37 -8.88 -17.38 6.30
N ILE A 38 -9.32 -16.36 7.05
CA ILE A 38 -9.19 -16.30 8.52
C ILE A 38 -10.57 -16.33 9.20
N THR A 39 -10.62 -16.84 10.44
CA THR A 39 -11.88 -16.98 11.20
C THR A 39 -12.38 -15.63 11.75
N ALA A 40 -13.64 -15.59 12.18
CA ALA A 40 -14.21 -14.41 12.86
C ALA A 40 -13.47 -14.05 14.15
N GLU A 41 -12.90 -15.03 14.86
CA GLU A 41 -12.07 -14.79 16.05
C GLU A 41 -10.72 -14.16 15.68
N GLN A 42 -10.25 -14.39 14.45
CA GLN A 42 -9.05 -13.76 13.90
C GLN A 42 -9.35 -12.41 13.25
N ALA A 43 -10.61 -11.95 13.26
CA ALA A 43 -11.05 -10.72 12.60
C ALA A 43 -10.33 -9.45 13.10
N GLU A 44 -9.78 -9.45 14.32
CA GLU A 44 -8.91 -8.36 14.80
C GLU A 44 -7.69 -8.16 13.89
N ARG A 45 -7.21 -9.22 13.21
CA ARG A 45 -6.14 -9.13 12.20
C ARG A 45 -6.59 -8.43 10.92
N ALA A 46 -7.88 -8.24 10.70
CA ALA A 46 -8.40 -7.53 9.52
C ALA A 46 -8.24 -6.01 9.63
N VAL A 47 -7.97 -5.48 10.83
CA VAL A 47 -7.88 -4.03 11.08
C VAL A 47 -6.43 -3.56 11.04
N CYS A 48 -6.11 -2.65 10.14
CA CYS A 48 -4.76 -2.11 9.94
C CYS A 48 -4.71 -0.62 10.29
N LYS A 49 -3.75 -0.22 11.13
CA LYS A 49 -3.53 1.19 11.51
C LYS A 49 -2.66 1.97 10.52
N GLY A 50 -2.26 1.36 9.40
CA GLY A 50 -1.41 1.96 8.37
C GLY A 50 0.08 1.65 8.53
N CYS A 51 0.82 1.72 7.41
CA CYS A 51 2.21 1.27 7.31
C CYS A 51 3.15 2.01 8.28
N ARG A 52 3.10 3.35 8.31
CA ARG A 52 3.97 4.16 9.17
C ARG A 52 3.64 4.00 10.66
N ASN A 53 2.35 3.93 11.00
CA ASN A 53 1.90 3.72 12.37
C ASN A 53 2.28 2.35 12.95
N GLN A 54 2.52 1.36 12.08
CA GLN A 54 2.87 0.00 12.49
C GLN A 54 4.32 -0.38 12.13
N ASN A 55 5.17 0.59 11.80
CA ASN A 55 6.56 0.34 11.43
C ASN A 55 6.73 -0.72 10.32
N GLY A 56 5.85 -0.71 9.31
CA GLY A 56 5.85 -1.67 8.21
C GLY A 56 5.25 -3.04 8.52
N LYS A 57 4.78 -3.29 9.76
CA LYS A 57 4.15 -4.55 10.16
C LYS A 57 2.65 -4.50 9.92
N ILE A 58 2.18 -5.09 8.83
CA ILE A 58 0.75 -5.12 8.48
C ILE A 58 0.14 -6.42 9.00
N PRO A 59 -0.94 -6.39 9.82
CA PRO A 59 -1.45 -7.57 10.53
C PRO A 59 -1.84 -8.78 9.65
N PHE A 60 -2.22 -8.51 8.40
CA PHE A 60 -2.65 -9.52 7.44
C PHE A 60 -1.63 -9.84 6.34
N ILE A 61 -0.41 -9.31 6.43
CA ILE A 61 0.70 -9.72 5.56
C ILE A 61 1.46 -10.83 6.31
N PRO A 62 1.58 -12.05 5.76
CA PRO A 62 2.12 -13.21 6.50
C PRO A 62 3.65 -13.20 6.62
N MET A 63 4.31 -12.12 6.22
CA MET A 63 5.77 -12.02 6.13
C MET A 63 6.26 -10.61 6.46
N GLU A 64 7.55 -10.49 6.74
CA GLU A 64 8.14 -9.20 7.06
C GLU A 64 8.32 -8.29 5.83
N CYS A 65 8.25 -6.98 6.05
CA CYS A 65 8.46 -5.99 5.02
C CYS A 65 9.96 -5.63 4.91
N ASN A 66 10.52 -5.76 3.71
CA ASN A 66 11.92 -5.34 3.45
C ASN A 66 12.06 -3.84 3.20
N VAL A 67 10.99 -3.15 2.77
CA VAL A 67 11.07 -1.74 2.35
C VAL A 67 11.11 -0.78 3.53
N TYR A 68 10.25 -0.97 4.54
CA TYR A 68 10.16 -0.06 5.67
C TYR A 68 11.49 0.06 6.47
N PRO A 69 12.15 -1.05 6.89
CA PRO A 69 13.44 -0.96 7.56
C PRO A 69 14.52 -0.33 6.66
N CYS A 70 14.52 -0.62 5.36
CA CYS A 70 15.46 -0.03 4.39
C CYS A 70 15.35 1.50 4.36
N VAL A 71 14.13 2.03 4.25
CA VAL A 71 13.86 3.47 4.27
C VAL A 71 14.30 4.12 5.59
N LYS A 72 14.02 3.45 6.71
CA LYS A 72 14.44 3.92 8.05
C LYS A 72 15.96 3.99 8.16
N ASN A 73 16.67 2.95 7.71
CA ASN A 73 18.13 2.88 7.76
C ASN A 73 18.78 3.94 6.86
N LYS A 74 18.17 4.25 5.72
CA LYS A 74 18.64 5.28 4.77
C LYS A 74 18.20 6.70 5.14
N ASN A 75 17.39 6.86 6.19
CA ASN A 75 16.81 8.14 6.63
C ASN A 75 16.11 8.92 5.50
N ILE A 76 15.34 8.22 4.66
CA ILE A 76 14.52 8.83 3.62
C ILE A 76 13.03 8.70 3.98
N THR A 77 12.18 9.51 3.35
CA THR A 77 10.73 9.47 3.54
C THR A 77 10.06 8.51 2.55
N PHE A 78 10.46 8.56 1.29
CA PHE A 78 9.91 7.76 0.20
C PHE A 78 11.02 7.10 -0.60
N CYS A 79 10.74 5.94 -1.19
CA CYS A 79 11.76 5.21 -1.93
C CYS A 79 12.29 5.98 -3.15
N TYR A 80 11.50 6.89 -3.76
CA TYR A 80 11.97 7.69 -4.91
C TYR A 80 13.12 8.65 -4.59
N GLU A 81 13.38 8.88 -3.30
CA GLU A 81 14.48 9.71 -2.79
C GLU A 81 15.79 8.91 -2.71
N CYS A 82 15.72 7.58 -2.83
CA CYS A 82 16.90 6.73 -2.82
C CYS A 82 17.68 6.86 -4.15
N PRO A 83 19.02 6.99 -4.13
CA PRO A 83 19.84 7.00 -5.35
C PRO A 83 19.72 5.73 -6.18
N GLU A 84 19.38 4.60 -5.54
CA GLU A 84 19.19 3.30 -6.20
C GLU A 84 17.76 3.09 -6.71
N PHE A 85 16.88 4.10 -6.65
CA PHE A 85 15.51 3.95 -7.10
C PHE A 85 15.39 3.93 -8.64
N PRO A 86 14.64 2.97 -9.23
CA PRO A 86 13.99 1.82 -8.60
C PRO A 86 14.96 0.67 -8.29
N CYS A 87 14.71 -0.08 -7.21
CA CYS A 87 15.55 -1.21 -6.78
C CYS A 87 14.75 -2.50 -6.55
N ASP A 88 15.45 -3.62 -6.30
CA ASP A 88 14.88 -4.97 -6.17
C ASP A 88 13.83 -5.11 -5.05
N ASN A 89 13.86 -4.26 -4.03
CA ASN A 89 12.82 -4.23 -2.98
C ASN A 89 11.43 -3.79 -3.52
N LEU A 90 11.39 -3.18 -4.71
CA LEU A 90 10.18 -2.71 -5.37
C LEU A 90 9.84 -3.52 -6.64
N HIS A 91 10.53 -4.65 -6.86
CA HIS A 91 10.29 -5.52 -8.00
C HIS A 91 8.80 -5.97 -8.04
N PRO A 92 8.13 -5.91 -9.21
CA PRO A 92 6.76 -6.37 -9.34
C PRO A 92 6.71 -7.90 -9.46
N TYR A 93 5.66 -8.51 -8.92
CA TYR A 93 5.46 -9.96 -8.98
C TYR A 93 4.15 -10.27 -9.71
N ALA A 94 4.18 -11.25 -10.61
CA ALA A 94 2.94 -11.81 -11.19
C ALA A 94 2.14 -12.59 -10.14
N ASP A 95 2.83 -13.20 -9.18
CA ASP A 95 2.20 -13.87 -8.05
C ASP A 95 1.34 -12.89 -7.24
N GLN A 96 0.11 -13.30 -6.94
CA GLN A 96 -0.93 -12.52 -6.27
C GLN A 96 -1.24 -11.14 -6.91
N ALA A 97 -0.80 -10.86 -8.14
CA ALA A 97 -0.94 -9.54 -8.78
C ALA A 97 -2.40 -9.06 -8.85
N SER A 98 -3.36 -9.98 -8.98
CA SER A 98 -4.80 -9.69 -9.01
C SER A 98 -5.41 -9.42 -7.62
N LYS A 99 -4.67 -9.67 -6.53
CA LYS A 99 -5.17 -9.57 -5.14
C LYS A 99 -4.51 -8.45 -4.36
N VAL A 100 -3.24 -8.14 -4.61
CA VAL A 100 -2.47 -7.17 -3.83
C VAL A 100 -1.97 -6.00 -4.68
N PRO A 101 -1.88 -4.77 -4.13
CA PRO A 101 -1.55 -3.58 -4.93
C PRO A 101 -0.04 -3.41 -5.15
N HIS A 102 0.80 -4.40 -4.83
CA HIS A 102 2.24 -4.21 -4.71
C HIS A 102 2.91 -3.82 -6.04
N ASN A 103 2.33 -4.16 -7.19
CA ASN A 103 2.86 -3.76 -8.50
C ASN A 103 2.62 -2.28 -8.84
N THR A 104 1.77 -1.56 -8.09
CA THR A 104 1.55 -0.11 -8.30
C THR A 104 2.58 0.76 -7.61
N LYS A 105 3.41 0.20 -6.71
CA LYS A 105 4.40 0.92 -5.89
C LYS A 105 5.27 1.88 -6.70
N VAL A 106 6.01 1.37 -7.68
CA VAL A 106 6.96 2.18 -8.48
C VAL A 106 6.20 3.24 -9.28
N PHE A 107 5.07 2.89 -9.88
CA PHE A 107 4.25 3.83 -10.63
C PHE A 107 3.75 4.99 -9.75
N ASN A 108 3.23 4.68 -8.56
CA ASN A 108 2.82 5.68 -7.58
C ASN A 108 3.99 6.55 -7.13
N LEU A 109 5.15 5.97 -6.84
CA LEU A 109 6.34 6.73 -6.45
C LEU A 109 6.80 7.71 -7.54
N CYS A 110 6.77 7.29 -8.82
CA CYS A 110 7.04 8.18 -9.95
C CYS A 110 6.02 9.32 -10.04
N LEU A 111 4.73 9.04 -9.81
CA LEU A 111 3.70 10.06 -9.81
C LEU A 111 3.84 11.02 -8.61
N ILE A 112 4.13 10.52 -7.41
CA ILE A 112 4.39 11.35 -6.22
C ILE A 112 5.57 12.28 -6.50
N LYS A 113 6.67 11.77 -7.04
CA LYS A 113 7.85 12.58 -7.40
C LYS A 113 7.51 13.65 -8.44
N LYS A 114 6.64 13.33 -9.41
CA LYS A 114 6.28 14.24 -10.51
C LYS A 114 5.25 15.31 -10.10
N LEU A 115 4.24 14.92 -9.33
CA LEU A 115 3.05 15.75 -9.06
C LEU A 115 3.08 16.39 -7.67
N GLY A 116 3.91 15.89 -6.77
CA GLY A 116 3.78 16.13 -5.33
C GLY A 116 2.78 15.15 -4.69
N LEU A 117 2.97 14.89 -3.40
CA LEU A 117 2.21 13.90 -2.64
C LEU A 117 0.72 14.22 -2.59
N GLU A 118 0.39 15.48 -2.32
CA GLU A 118 -0.98 15.95 -2.11
C GLU A 118 -1.80 15.84 -3.40
N ASN A 119 -1.23 16.26 -4.53
CA ASN A 119 -1.89 16.18 -5.84
C ASN A 119 -2.05 14.72 -6.29
N TRP A 120 -1.02 13.90 -6.09
CA TRP A 120 -1.15 12.46 -6.35
C TRP A 120 -2.26 11.82 -5.49
N ALA A 121 -2.30 12.13 -4.20
CA ALA A 121 -3.26 11.52 -3.28
C ALA A 121 -4.71 11.88 -3.64
N LYS A 122 -4.96 13.15 -4.00
CA LYS A 122 -6.29 13.64 -4.39
C LYS A 122 -6.72 13.15 -5.77
N ASP A 123 -5.83 13.21 -6.76
CA ASP A 123 -6.23 13.14 -8.16
C ASP A 123 -5.81 11.84 -8.86
N LYS A 124 -4.92 11.03 -8.26
CA LYS A 124 -4.32 9.88 -8.94
C LYS A 124 -4.38 8.57 -8.16
N ALA A 125 -4.13 8.55 -6.86
CA ALA A 125 -3.98 7.33 -6.07
C ALA A 125 -5.13 6.33 -6.28
N LYS A 126 -6.39 6.81 -6.16
CA LYS A 126 -7.59 6.00 -6.40
C LYS A 126 -7.67 5.49 -7.84
N HIS A 127 -7.47 6.37 -8.82
CA HIS A 127 -7.53 6.02 -10.24
C HIS A 127 -6.48 4.98 -10.65
N VAL A 128 -5.26 5.06 -10.10
CA VAL A 128 -4.21 4.05 -10.32
C VAL A 128 -4.69 2.69 -9.84
N LYS A 129 -5.23 2.63 -8.62
CA LYS A 129 -5.74 1.38 -8.03
C LYS A 129 -6.90 0.80 -8.84
N GLU A 130 -7.87 1.62 -9.21
CA GLU A 130 -9.02 1.20 -10.01
C GLU A 130 -8.60 0.69 -11.39
N THR A 131 -7.68 1.40 -12.06
CA THR A 131 -7.15 0.98 -13.37
C THR A 131 -6.41 -0.35 -13.25
N TYR A 132 -5.60 -0.52 -12.20
CA TYR A 132 -4.81 -1.73 -12.00
C TYR A 132 -5.66 -2.98 -11.76
N PHE A 133 -6.73 -2.89 -10.97
CA PHE A 133 -7.56 -4.06 -10.64
C PHE A 133 -8.76 -4.28 -11.57
N ASN A 134 -9.31 -3.21 -12.14
CA ASN A 134 -10.59 -3.27 -12.88
C ASN A 134 -10.48 -2.78 -14.33
N GLY A 135 -9.32 -2.26 -14.73
CA GLY A 135 -9.10 -1.77 -16.08
C GLY A 135 -8.94 -2.92 -17.07
N ASN A 136 -9.47 -2.75 -18.27
CA ASN A 136 -9.11 -3.59 -19.40
C ASN A 136 -7.72 -3.17 -19.91
N TRP A 137 -6.88 -4.15 -20.22
CA TRP A 137 -5.58 -3.89 -20.82
C TRP A 137 -5.73 -3.18 -22.18
N LYS A 138 -4.90 -2.16 -22.39
CA LYS A 138 -4.86 -1.30 -23.58
C LYS A 138 -3.41 -0.93 -23.86
N LEU A 139 -3.07 -0.74 -25.13
CA LEU A 139 -1.78 -0.19 -25.58
C LEU A 139 -1.87 1.34 -25.70
#